data_AF-A0A4P6UFG3-F1
#
_entry.id   AF-A0A4P6UFG3-F1
#
_cell.length_a   1.000
_cell.length_b   1.000
_cell.length_c   1.000
_cell.angle_alpha   90.00
_cell.angle_beta   90.00
_cell.angle_gamma   90.00
#
_symmetry.space_group_name_H-M   'P 1'
#
loop_
_entity.id
_entity.type
_entity.pdbx_description
1 polymer ?
#
loop_
_entity_poly.entity_id
_entity_poly.type
_entity_poly.pdbx_seq_one_letter_code
_entity_poly.pdbx_strand_id
1 'polypeptide(L)'
;MLDYQADQVVLRISDLYRPMASAVSDTGAFVVCDAHFGNRLCSEVLAFDTAHKKLLSRSYSANVFNLAISKCGRYVVIQTANAPNGDGNLLELFDLQGGEALFSKQPQTGWADEYSFAVGDDGVLEKLSVIHEGTGRFNYSPSGDFLDHTEFRKARLFTGSPEMRIFGAKEELKADPTNRTLAEELLAPLEVALKEVERSRVDSLATGLRTKGEILELLGRGAEAISAYEMALAVNPKVGVAARVAKLKKLAAG
;
A
#
# COMPACT_ATOMS: atom_id res chain seq x y z
N MET A 1 -4.63 18.77 23.93
CA MET A 1 -4.24 19.79 22.93
C MET A 1 -3.52 20.92 23.66
N LEU A 2 -2.39 21.35 23.13
CA LEU A 2 -1.57 22.44 23.65
C LEU A 2 -1.63 23.59 22.65
N ASP A 3 -1.96 24.79 23.12
CA ASP A 3 -1.68 26.01 22.38
C ASP A 3 -0.22 26.39 22.64
N TYR A 4 0.62 26.20 21.62
CA TYR A 4 2.05 26.48 21.73
C TYR A 4 2.37 27.97 21.81
N GLN A 5 1.52 28.85 21.28
CA GLN A 5 1.76 30.29 21.34
C GLN A 5 1.43 30.83 22.74
N ALA A 6 0.36 30.32 23.34
CA ALA A 6 -0.07 30.70 24.68
C ALA A 6 0.58 29.87 25.80
N ASP A 7 1.34 28.82 25.46
CA ASP A 7 1.89 27.82 26.40
C ASP A 7 0.82 27.26 27.35
N GLN A 8 -0.36 26.96 26.82
CA GLN A 8 -1.53 26.58 27.60
C GLN A 8 -2.14 25.25 27.13
N VAL A 9 -2.47 24.39 28.09
CA VAL A 9 -3.30 23.21 27.82
C VAL A 9 -4.75 23.65 27.60
N VAL A 10 -5.23 23.53 26.37
CA VAL A 10 -6.61 23.92 25.99
C VAL A 10 -7.60 22.75 26.11
N LEU A 11 -7.10 21.50 26.03
CA LEU A 11 -7.91 20.31 26.22
C LEU A 11 -7.08 19.16 26.81
N ARG A 12 -7.65 18.45 27.79
CA ARG A 12 -7.15 17.19 28.33
C ARG A 12 -8.23 16.11 28.18
N ILE A 13 -7.84 14.97 27.62
CA ILE A 13 -8.64 13.74 27.59
C ILE A 13 -7.98 12.75 28.54
N SER A 14 -8.72 12.28 29.54
CA SER A 14 -8.22 11.36 30.57
C SER A 14 -8.63 9.91 30.36
N ASP A 15 -9.64 9.67 29.53
CA ASP A 15 -10.34 8.38 29.48
C ASP A 15 -9.86 7.50 28.31
N LEU A 16 -8.56 7.59 27.99
CA LEU A 16 -7.89 6.75 27.00
C LEU A 16 -6.92 5.81 27.71
N TYR A 17 -6.86 4.57 27.25
CA TYR A 17 -5.99 3.55 27.81
C TYR A 17 -4.55 3.68 27.31
N ARG A 18 -4.37 3.66 25.98
CA ARG A 18 -3.06 3.70 25.30
C ARG A 18 -3.16 4.49 23.99
N PRO A 19 -3.18 5.84 24.05
CA PRO A 19 -3.19 6.67 22.84
C PRO A 19 -1.88 6.48 22.04
N MET A 20 -1.98 6.11 20.76
CA MET A 20 -0.80 5.81 19.92
C MET A 20 -0.66 6.66 18.67
N ALA A 21 -1.75 7.28 18.20
CA ALA A 21 -1.71 8.20 17.07
C ALA A 21 -2.76 9.30 17.25
N SER A 22 -2.49 10.48 16.72
CA SER A 22 -3.45 11.59 16.71
C SER A 22 -3.13 12.58 15.60
N ALA A 23 -4.15 13.30 15.14
CA ALA A 23 -4.00 14.42 14.21
C ALA A 23 -4.96 15.55 14.60
N VAL A 24 -4.57 16.79 14.33
CA VAL A 24 -5.35 18.02 14.64
C VAL A 24 -5.49 18.81 13.34
N SER A 25 -6.69 19.30 13.06
CA SER A 25 -6.99 20.16 11.91
C SER A 25 -6.64 21.62 12.20
N ASP A 26 -6.63 22.46 11.15
CA ASP A 26 -6.39 23.91 11.28
C ASP A 26 -7.51 24.62 12.05
N THR A 27 -8.70 23.99 12.13
CA THR A 27 -9.83 24.48 12.91
C THR A 27 -9.76 24.09 14.39
N GLY A 28 -8.89 23.16 14.77
CA GLY A 28 -8.79 22.60 16.12
C GLY A 28 -9.66 21.37 16.39
N ALA A 29 -10.37 20.85 15.36
CA ALA A 29 -10.93 19.50 15.42
C ALA A 29 -9.78 18.49 15.44
N PHE A 30 -9.98 17.32 16.05
CA PHE A 30 -8.89 16.36 16.17
C PHE A 30 -9.39 14.93 16.23
N VAL A 31 -8.49 14.02 15.90
CA VAL A 31 -8.69 12.58 15.93
C VAL A 31 -7.59 11.94 16.76
N VAL A 32 -7.94 10.90 17.53
CA VAL A 32 -7.01 10.11 18.34
C VAL A 32 -7.33 8.63 18.21
N CYS A 33 -6.29 7.82 18.09
CA CYS A 33 -6.37 6.37 18.17
C CYS A 33 -5.91 5.91 19.55
N ASP A 34 -6.77 5.16 20.24
CA ASP A 34 -6.46 4.39 21.43
C ASP A 34 -6.25 2.92 21.03
N ALA A 35 -5.04 2.40 21.24
CA ALA A 35 -4.72 1.00 20.95
C ALA A 35 -5.17 0.03 22.05
N HIS A 36 -5.72 0.56 23.16
CA HIS A 36 -6.10 -0.20 24.35
C HIS A 36 -4.91 -1.01 24.92
N PHE A 37 -5.18 -1.87 25.91
CA PHE A 37 -4.19 -2.78 26.49
C PHE A 37 -4.46 -4.24 26.09
N GLY A 38 -3.40 -5.03 26.01
CA GLY A 38 -3.45 -6.47 25.82
C GLY A 38 -2.68 -6.96 24.61
N ASN A 39 -2.87 -8.24 24.29
CA ASN A 39 -2.25 -8.95 23.16
C ASN A 39 -3.18 -9.14 21.96
N ARG A 40 -4.40 -8.59 22.03
CA ARG A 40 -5.37 -8.65 20.93
C ARG A 40 -5.11 -7.51 19.96
N LEU A 41 -5.33 -7.76 18.68
CA LEU A 41 -5.36 -6.69 17.67
C LEU A 41 -6.65 -5.91 17.85
N CYS A 42 -6.55 -4.71 18.41
CA CYS A 42 -7.69 -3.82 18.53
C CYS A 42 -7.25 -2.36 18.56
N SER A 43 -8.17 -1.49 18.17
CA SER A 43 -8.00 -0.05 18.28
C SER A 43 -9.36 0.61 18.32
N GLU A 44 -9.44 1.77 18.96
CA GLU A 44 -10.58 2.67 18.86
C GLU A 44 -10.12 4.03 18.37
N VAL A 45 -10.76 4.53 17.31
CA VAL A 45 -10.52 5.88 16.80
C VAL A 45 -11.67 6.77 17.21
N LEU A 46 -11.32 7.91 17.80
CA LEU A 46 -12.23 8.92 18.28
C LEU A 46 -11.96 10.23 17.54
N ALA A 47 -12.99 10.88 17.01
CA ALA A 47 -12.87 12.22 16.43
C ALA A 47 -13.77 13.21 17.15
N PHE A 48 -13.28 14.44 17.32
CA PHE A 48 -13.93 15.50 18.08
C PHE A 48 -13.93 16.81 17.29
N ASP A 49 -15.00 17.59 17.44
CA ASP A 49 -15.08 18.93 16.89
C ASP A 49 -14.33 19.97 17.74
N THR A 50 -14.38 21.23 17.30
CA THR A 50 -13.76 22.38 17.96
C THR A 50 -14.41 22.75 19.30
N ALA A 51 -15.62 22.25 19.57
CA ALA A 51 -16.31 22.36 20.85
C ALA A 51 -16.05 21.13 21.75
N HIS A 52 -15.13 20.24 21.32
CA HIS A 52 -14.77 18.99 21.99
C HIS A 52 -15.90 17.97 22.09
N LYS A 53 -16.96 18.11 21.27
CA LYS A 53 -18.00 17.10 21.15
C LYS A 53 -17.46 15.95 20.29
N LYS A 54 -17.64 14.72 20.78
CA LYS A 54 -17.30 13.52 20.02
C LYS A 54 -18.22 13.39 18.80
N LEU A 55 -17.64 13.34 17.60
CA LEU A 55 -18.33 13.13 16.33
C LEU A 55 -18.21 11.69 15.82
N LEU A 56 -17.12 10.99 16.14
CA LEU A 56 -16.87 9.61 15.72
C LEU A 56 -16.33 8.76 16.87
N SER A 57 -16.78 7.50 16.93
CA SER A 57 -16.23 6.40 17.74
C SER A 57 -16.21 5.16 16.87
N ARG A 58 -15.04 4.73 16.40
CA ARG A 58 -14.91 3.57 15.51
C ARG A 58 -13.94 2.56 16.10
N SER A 59 -14.47 1.40 16.48
CA SER A 59 -13.66 0.28 16.98
C SER A 59 -13.26 -0.66 15.84
N TYR A 60 -12.05 -1.19 15.94
CA TYR A 60 -11.45 -2.14 15.01
C TYR A 60 -10.96 -3.39 15.75
N SER A 61 -11.09 -4.54 15.09
CA SER A 61 -10.43 -5.80 15.42
C SER A 61 -9.05 -5.92 14.75
N ALA A 62 -8.41 -4.77 14.51
CA ALA A 62 -7.10 -4.61 13.94
C ALA A 62 -6.40 -3.43 14.63
N ASN A 63 -5.07 -3.37 14.56
CA ASN A 63 -4.36 -2.17 14.97
C ASN A 63 -4.54 -1.09 13.89
N VAL A 64 -4.69 0.17 14.28
CA VAL A 64 -4.56 1.29 13.34
C VAL A 64 -3.10 1.42 12.93
N PHE A 65 -2.85 1.42 11.63
CA PHE A 65 -1.53 1.67 11.05
C PHE A 65 -1.26 3.18 10.98
N ASN A 66 -2.20 3.93 10.41
CA ASN A 66 -2.05 5.37 10.21
C ASN A 66 -3.43 6.06 10.15
N LEU A 67 -3.47 7.37 10.41
CA LEU A 67 -4.69 8.18 10.35
C LEU A 67 -4.36 9.64 10.03
N ALA A 68 -5.34 10.37 9.49
CA ALA A 68 -5.24 11.82 9.32
C ALA A 68 -6.60 12.49 9.35
N ILE A 69 -6.60 13.81 9.59
CA ILE A 69 -7.76 14.68 9.50
C ILE A 69 -7.49 15.79 8.49
N SER A 70 -8.50 16.12 7.68
CA SER A 70 -8.44 17.24 6.75
C SER A 70 -8.25 18.58 7.48
N LYS A 71 -7.66 19.57 6.80
CA LYS A 71 -7.41 20.90 7.36
C LYS A 71 -8.68 21.61 7.85
N CYS A 72 -9.80 21.42 7.16
CA CYS A 72 -11.10 21.96 7.58
C CYS A 72 -11.71 21.22 8.79
N GLY A 73 -11.16 20.07 9.18
CA GLY A 73 -11.63 19.26 10.30
C GLY A 73 -12.84 18.37 9.99
N ARG A 74 -13.30 18.31 8.75
CA ARG A 74 -14.52 17.56 8.36
C ARG A 74 -14.24 16.10 8.01
N TYR A 75 -13.15 15.81 7.31
CA TYR A 75 -12.85 14.47 6.82
C TYR A 75 -11.76 13.80 7.63
N VAL A 76 -11.95 12.52 7.93
CA VAL A 76 -10.97 11.67 8.64
C VAL A 76 -10.70 10.43 7.82
N VAL A 77 -9.42 10.12 7.59
CA VAL A 77 -8.99 8.85 7.00
C VAL A 77 -8.35 7.99 8.07
N ILE A 78 -8.66 6.70 8.05
CA ILE A 78 -8.12 5.69 8.95
C ILE A 78 -7.63 4.52 8.10
N GLN A 79 -6.42 4.06 8.36
CA GLN A 79 -5.91 2.84 7.77
C GLN A 79 -5.50 1.86 8.85
N THR A 80 -5.94 0.61 8.72
CA THR A 80 -5.61 -0.46 9.66
C THR A 80 -4.48 -1.34 9.14
N ALA A 81 -3.71 -1.88 10.07
CA ALA A 81 -2.67 -2.87 9.82
C ALA A 81 -3.28 -4.24 9.44
N ASN A 82 -2.42 -5.22 9.15
CA ASN A 82 -2.86 -6.54 8.71
C ASN A 82 -3.52 -7.28 9.88
N ALA A 83 -4.68 -7.88 9.61
CA ALA A 83 -5.39 -8.71 10.57
C ALA A 83 -6.12 -9.83 9.83
N PRO A 84 -6.29 -11.02 10.45
CA PRO A 84 -6.99 -12.15 9.84
C PRO A 84 -8.53 -12.01 9.97
N ASN A 85 -9.07 -10.82 9.72
CA ASN A 85 -10.50 -10.50 9.81
C ASN A 85 -10.86 -9.33 8.89
N GLY A 86 -12.13 -8.90 8.92
CA GLY A 86 -12.64 -7.84 8.04
C GLY A 86 -12.01 -6.45 8.24
N ASP A 87 -11.38 -6.20 9.39
CA ASP A 87 -10.70 -4.94 9.68
C ASP A 87 -9.22 -4.96 9.27
N GLY A 88 -8.70 -6.04 8.69
CA GLY A 88 -7.30 -6.11 8.26
C GLY A 88 -7.05 -5.34 6.97
N ASN A 89 -6.00 -4.51 6.92
CA ASN A 89 -5.61 -3.74 5.71
C ASN A 89 -6.76 -2.90 5.11
N LEU A 90 -7.55 -2.28 5.98
CA LEU A 90 -8.70 -1.47 5.58
C LEU A 90 -8.27 -0.01 5.42
N LEU A 91 -8.76 0.66 4.38
CA LEU A 91 -8.73 2.11 4.23
C LEU A 91 -10.17 2.64 4.34
N GLU A 92 -10.45 3.41 5.37
CA GLU A 92 -11.74 4.05 5.61
C GLU A 92 -11.62 5.57 5.57
N LEU A 93 -12.63 6.21 5.00
CA LEU A 93 -12.74 7.66 4.95
C LEU A 93 -14.12 8.06 5.47
N PHE A 94 -14.16 9.00 6.40
CA PHE A 94 -15.37 9.48 7.07
C PHE A 94 -15.63 10.94 6.76
N ASP A 95 -16.91 11.30 6.62
CA ASP A 95 -17.39 12.68 6.74
C ASP A 95 -17.97 12.87 8.15
N LEU A 96 -17.27 13.63 8.99
CA LEU A 96 -17.68 13.86 10.38
C LEU A 96 -18.96 14.69 10.49
N GLN A 97 -19.33 15.45 9.46
CA GLN A 97 -20.60 16.17 9.43
C GLN A 97 -21.77 15.22 9.10
N GLY A 98 -21.54 14.27 8.20
CA GLY A 98 -22.51 13.24 7.85
C GLY A 98 -22.64 12.13 8.90
N GLY A 99 -21.58 11.88 9.67
CA GLY A 99 -21.54 10.85 10.71
C GLY A 99 -21.33 9.42 10.20
N GLU A 100 -21.10 9.25 8.89
CA GLU A 100 -20.93 7.96 8.24
C GLU A 100 -19.63 7.88 7.44
N ALA A 101 -19.17 6.65 7.17
CA ALA A 101 -18.06 6.41 6.26
C ALA A 101 -18.50 6.74 4.83
N LEU A 102 -17.71 7.57 4.14
CA LEU A 102 -17.82 7.76 2.69
C LEU A 102 -17.43 6.48 1.94
N PHE A 103 -16.39 5.80 2.41
CA PHE A 103 -16.06 4.45 1.96
C PHE A 103 -15.26 3.66 3.00
N SER A 104 -15.25 2.34 2.82
CA SER A 104 -14.48 1.36 3.60
C SER A 104 -14.06 0.21 2.70
N LYS A 105 -12.77 0.07 2.38
CA LYS A 105 -12.30 -0.91 1.38
C LYS A 105 -10.82 -1.24 1.52
N GLN A 106 -10.42 -2.35 0.91
CA GLN A 106 -9.02 -2.72 0.77
C GLN A 106 -8.33 -1.75 -0.22
N PRO A 107 -7.25 -1.05 0.18
CA PRO A 107 -6.56 -0.11 -0.68
C PRO A 107 -5.79 -0.87 -1.77
N GLN A 108 -5.82 -0.35 -2.99
CA GLN A 108 -5.06 -0.92 -4.12
C GLN A 108 -3.55 -0.74 -3.94
N THR A 109 -3.15 0.27 -3.17
CA THR A 109 -1.75 0.68 -2.98
C THR A 109 -1.09 0.08 -1.74
N GLY A 110 -1.83 -0.67 -0.90
CA GLY A 110 -1.36 -1.09 0.42
C GLY A 110 -1.35 0.05 1.45
N TRP A 111 -0.51 -0.07 2.48
CA TRP A 111 -0.36 0.92 3.56
C TRP A 111 0.37 2.17 3.11
N ALA A 112 -0.27 3.31 3.32
CA ALA A 112 0.28 4.62 2.97
C ALA A 112 0.99 5.26 4.17
N ASP A 113 2.06 5.98 3.87
CA ASP A 113 2.86 6.70 4.86
C ASP A 113 2.17 8.02 5.27
N GLU A 114 1.45 8.65 4.35
CA GLU A 114 0.72 9.89 4.60
C GLU A 114 -0.56 10.03 3.77
N TYR A 115 -1.36 11.02 4.14
CA TYR A 115 -2.60 11.38 3.44
C TYR A 115 -2.70 12.88 3.22
N SER A 116 -3.35 13.27 2.12
CA SER A 116 -3.79 14.64 1.92
C SER A 116 -5.19 14.68 1.32
N PHE A 117 -5.92 15.75 1.64
CA PHE A 117 -7.31 15.94 1.25
C PHE A 117 -7.39 17.12 0.30
N ALA A 118 -7.98 16.92 -0.87
CA ALA A 118 -8.40 18.03 -1.73
C ALA A 118 -9.87 18.33 -1.41
N VAL A 119 -10.11 19.50 -0.81
CA VAL A 119 -11.43 19.97 -0.43
C VAL A 119 -11.66 21.28 -1.18
N GLY A 120 -12.76 21.36 -1.92
CA GLY A 120 -13.15 22.55 -2.66
C GLY A 120 -13.53 23.70 -1.73
N ASP A 121 -13.69 24.90 -2.30
CA ASP A 121 -14.09 26.11 -1.56
C ASP A 121 -15.48 25.98 -0.92
N ASP A 122 -16.33 25.09 -1.45
CA ASP A 122 -17.64 24.74 -0.89
C ASP A 122 -17.57 23.75 0.29
N GLY A 123 -16.36 23.32 0.67
CA GLY A 123 -16.12 22.38 1.76
C GLY A 123 -16.40 20.92 1.39
N VAL A 124 -16.59 20.61 0.10
CA VAL A 124 -16.82 19.24 -0.39
C VAL A 124 -15.48 18.59 -0.74
N LEU A 125 -15.31 17.33 -0.34
CA LEU A 125 -14.15 16.55 -0.72
C LEU A 125 -14.17 16.21 -2.21
N GLU A 126 -13.09 16.55 -2.92
CA GLU A 126 -12.87 16.19 -4.31
C GLU A 126 -12.12 14.87 -4.44
N LYS A 127 -11.09 14.66 -3.60
CA LYS A 127 -10.29 13.43 -3.57
C LYS A 127 -9.48 13.29 -2.28
N LEU A 128 -9.22 12.03 -1.93
CA LEU A 128 -8.21 11.64 -0.96
C LEU A 128 -6.95 11.22 -1.72
N SER A 129 -5.81 11.79 -1.38
CA SER A 129 -4.52 11.28 -1.86
C SER A 129 -3.83 10.46 -0.77
N VAL A 130 -3.41 9.25 -1.13
CA VAL A 130 -2.50 8.41 -0.35
C VAL A 130 -1.07 8.62 -0.86
N ILE A 131 -0.12 8.74 0.05
CA ILE A 131 1.28 9.02 -0.26
C ILE A 131 2.13 7.85 0.23
N HIS A 132 2.97 7.35 -0.65
CA HIS A 132 3.91 6.26 -0.42
C HIS A 132 5.32 6.77 -0.65
N GLU A 133 6.12 6.82 0.40
CA GLU A 133 7.52 7.22 0.32
C GLU A 133 8.28 6.33 -0.68
N GLY A 134 8.99 6.98 -1.60
CA GLY A 134 9.74 6.28 -2.65
C GLY A 134 8.89 5.65 -3.77
N THR A 135 7.55 5.68 -3.71
CA THR A 135 6.68 5.13 -4.77
C THR A 135 5.84 6.20 -5.45
N GLY A 136 5.26 7.13 -4.70
CA GLY A 136 4.50 8.26 -5.26
C GLY A 136 3.20 8.57 -4.51
N ARG A 137 2.36 9.38 -5.16
CA ARG A 137 1.08 9.86 -4.64
C ARG A 137 -0.04 9.38 -5.56
N PHE A 138 -1.07 8.78 -4.96
CA PHE A 138 -2.21 8.22 -5.70
C PHE A 138 -3.54 8.65 -5.09
N ASN A 139 -4.58 8.74 -5.92
CA ASN A 139 -5.84 9.37 -5.56
C ASN A 139 -7.00 8.38 -5.54
N TYR A 140 -7.89 8.58 -4.58
CA TYR A 140 -9.21 7.96 -4.50
C TYR A 140 -10.28 9.05 -4.59
N SER A 141 -11.38 8.75 -5.28
CA SER A 141 -12.59 9.57 -5.23
C SER A 141 -13.23 9.54 -3.83
N PRO A 142 -14.21 10.41 -3.55
CA PRO A 142 -14.99 10.35 -2.31
C PRO A 142 -15.77 9.05 -2.13
N SER A 143 -16.13 8.35 -3.22
CA SER A 143 -16.73 6.99 -3.21
C SER A 143 -15.70 5.87 -3.04
N GLY A 144 -14.41 6.21 -2.97
CA GLY A 144 -13.31 5.27 -2.83
C GLY A 144 -12.93 4.55 -4.12
N ASP A 145 -13.26 5.11 -5.28
CA ASP A 145 -12.77 4.60 -6.55
C ASP A 145 -11.32 5.04 -6.74
N PHE A 146 -10.44 4.10 -7.09
CA PHE A 146 -9.05 4.43 -7.35
C PHE A 146 -8.92 5.10 -8.71
N LEU A 147 -8.25 6.25 -8.76
CA LEU A 147 -8.23 7.10 -9.95
C LEU A 147 -6.95 6.90 -10.78
N ASP A 148 -5.85 6.52 -10.14
CA ASP A 148 -4.50 6.58 -10.71
C ASP A 148 -3.95 5.19 -11.08
N HIS A 149 -4.80 4.36 -11.72
CA HIS A 149 -4.45 2.98 -12.11
C HIS A 149 -3.18 2.90 -12.96
N THR A 150 -3.04 3.80 -13.93
CA THR A 150 -1.91 3.80 -14.88
C THR A 150 -0.62 4.25 -14.20
N GLU A 151 -0.70 5.29 -13.39
CA GLU A 151 0.41 5.90 -12.67
C GLU A 151 0.93 4.92 -11.61
N PHE A 152 0.02 4.25 -10.89
CA PHE A 152 0.40 3.25 -9.91
C PHE A 152 1.05 2.03 -10.55
N ARG A 153 0.53 1.56 -11.70
CA ARG A 153 1.18 0.52 -12.50
C ARG A 153 2.60 0.93 -12.90
N LYS A 154 2.79 2.15 -13.40
CA LYS A 154 4.13 2.67 -13.75
C LYS A 154 5.04 2.73 -12.51
N ALA A 155 4.57 3.26 -11.40
CA ALA A 155 5.34 3.33 -10.16
C ALA A 155 5.79 1.93 -9.69
N ARG A 156 4.88 0.95 -9.74
CA ARG A 156 5.16 -0.46 -9.43
C ARG A 156 6.17 -1.12 -10.35
N LEU A 157 6.42 -0.58 -11.54
CA LEU A 157 7.37 -1.15 -12.51
C LEU A 157 8.69 -0.37 -12.57
N PHE A 158 8.69 0.93 -12.28
CA PHE A 158 9.83 1.80 -12.57
C PHE A 158 10.40 2.56 -11.37
N THR A 159 9.63 2.77 -10.30
CA THR A 159 10.03 3.71 -9.22
C THR A 159 10.08 3.05 -7.85
N GLY A 160 9.14 2.16 -7.54
CA GLY A 160 9.08 1.49 -6.23
C GLY A 160 10.32 0.65 -5.90
N SER A 161 10.34 0.07 -4.70
CA SER A 161 11.45 -0.77 -4.26
C SER A 161 11.76 -1.89 -5.28
N PRO A 162 12.99 -2.43 -5.31
CA PRO A 162 13.34 -3.54 -6.20
C PRO A 162 12.36 -4.73 -6.09
N GLU A 163 11.89 -5.04 -4.89
CA GLU A 163 10.89 -6.09 -4.66
C GLU A 163 9.52 -5.71 -5.24
N MET A 164 9.07 -4.47 -5.03
CA MET A 164 7.81 -4.01 -5.62
C MET A 164 7.83 -4.16 -7.15
N ARG A 165 8.96 -3.81 -7.79
CA ARG A 165 9.16 -3.98 -9.24
C ARG A 165 9.18 -5.41 -9.70
N ILE A 166 9.85 -6.29 -8.96
CA ILE A 166 9.84 -7.73 -9.22
C ILE A 166 8.42 -8.30 -9.14
N PHE A 167 7.68 -7.98 -8.08
CA PHE A 167 6.32 -8.47 -7.89
C PHE A 167 5.34 -7.81 -8.86
N GLY A 168 5.56 -6.54 -9.22
CA GLY A 168 4.82 -5.82 -10.26
C GLY A 168 4.93 -6.54 -11.61
N ALA A 169 6.14 -6.79 -12.08
CA ALA A 169 6.35 -7.51 -13.34
C ALA A 169 5.77 -8.93 -13.33
N LYS A 170 5.88 -9.65 -12.20
CA LYS A 170 5.27 -10.97 -12.03
C LYS A 170 3.75 -10.92 -12.17
N GLU A 171 3.09 -9.98 -11.51
CA GLU A 171 1.63 -9.85 -11.51
C GLU A 171 1.11 -9.45 -12.90
N GLU A 172 1.78 -8.51 -13.56
CA GLU A 172 1.47 -8.10 -14.94
C GLU A 172 1.59 -9.28 -15.92
N LEU A 173 2.71 -10.01 -15.88
CA LEU A 173 2.91 -11.19 -16.73
C LEU A 173 1.87 -12.29 -16.41
N LYS A 174 1.49 -12.46 -15.15
CA LYS A 174 0.47 -13.45 -14.76
C LYS A 174 -0.92 -13.07 -15.27
N ALA A 175 -1.24 -11.77 -15.32
CA ALA A 175 -2.51 -11.28 -15.82
C ALA A 175 -2.66 -11.53 -17.34
N ASP A 176 -1.57 -11.41 -18.10
CA ASP A 176 -1.57 -11.64 -19.54
C ASP A 176 -0.32 -12.44 -20.00
N PRO A 177 -0.29 -13.77 -19.74
CA PRO A 177 0.91 -14.60 -19.86
C PRO A 177 1.32 -14.96 -21.29
N THR A 178 0.55 -14.55 -22.30
CA THR A 178 0.85 -14.80 -23.72
C THR A 178 1.19 -13.52 -24.49
N ASN A 179 1.07 -12.36 -23.86
CA ASN A 179 1.30 -11.07 -24.47
C ASN A 179 2.80 -10.75 -24.57
N ARG A 180 3.33 -10.91 -25.78
CA ARG A 180 4.76 -10.66 -26.08
C ARG A 180 5.14 -9.19 -25.97
N THR A 181 4.26 -8.27 -26.38
CA THR A 181 4.51 -6.82 -26.26
C THR A 181 4.66 -6.43 -24.79
N LEU A 182 3.75 -6.90 -23.93
CA LEU A 182 3.86 -6.71 -22.48
C LEU A 182 5.16 -7.30 -21.94
N ALA A 183 5.51 -8.52 -22.36
CA ALA A 183 6.74 -9.17 -21.90
C ALA A 183 8.00 -8.38 -22.29
N GLU A 184 8.04 -7.78 -23.49
CA GLU A 184 9.09 -6.86 -23.91
C GLU A 184 9.16 -5.62 -23.01
N GLU A 185 8.02 -5.00 -22.70
CA GLU A 185 7.94 -3.83 -21.81
C GLU A 185 8.44 -4.12 -20.39
N LEU A 186 8.17 -5.33 -19.87
CA LEU A 186 8.51 -5.72 -18.50
C LEU A 186 9.98 -6.08 -18.30
N LEU A 187 10.69 -6.46 -19.36
CA LEU A 187 12.04 -7.03 -19.23
C LEU A 187 13.04 -6.02 -18.66
N ALA A 188 13.12 -4.83 -19.26
CA ALA A 188 14.07 -3.80 -18.85
C ALA A 188 13.88 -3.35 -17.37
N PRO A 189 12.68 -2.98 -16.90
CA PRO A 189 12.49 -2.62 -15.49
C PRO A 189 12.80 -3.78 -14.53
N LEU A 190 12.43 -5.02 -14.89
CA LEU A 190 12.74 -6.19 -14.08
C LEU A 190 14.25 -6.42 -13.95
N GLU A 191 15.01 -6.22 -15.03
CA GLU A 191 16.47 -6.36 -15.01
C GLU A 191 17.16 -5.30 -14.14
N VAL A 192 16.64 -4.07 -14.12
CA VAL A 192 17.11 -3.02 -13.19
C VAL A 192 16.82 -3.45 -11.76
N ALA A 193 15.60 -3.88 -11.46
CA ALA A 193 15.21 -4.33 -10.12
C ALA A 193 16.05 -5.52 -9.64
N LEU A 194 16.38 -6.48 -10.51
CA LEU A 194 17.23 -7.62 -10.19
C LEU A 194 18.68 -7.24 -9.86
N LYS A 195 19.17 -6.10 -10.33
CA LYS A 195 20.51 -5.60 -10.00
C LYS A 195 20.54 -4.88 -8.64
N GLU A 196 19.44 -4.27 -8.26
CA GLU A 196 19.31 -3.44 -7.06
C GLU A 196 18.82 -4.24 -5.85
N VAL A 197 18.07 -5.33 -6.06
CA VAL A 197 17.58 -6.15 -4.96
C VAL A 197 18.75 -6.77 -4.18
N GLU A 198 18.69 -6.65 -2.86
CA GLU A 198 19.72 -7.22 -1.99
C GLU A 198 19.73 -8.75 -2.10
N ARG A 199 20.94 -9.33 -2.10
CA ARG A 199 21.10 -10.79 -2.15
C ARG A 199 20.52 -11.51 -0.93
N SER A 200 20.39 -10.82 0.19
CA SER A 200 19.72 -11.31 1.42
C SER A 200 18.23 -11.60 1.20
N ARG A 201 17.60 -10.94 0.21
CA ARG A 201 16.17 -11.08 -0.13
C ARG A 201 15.95 -12.24 -1.10
N VAL A 202 16.31 -13.44 -0.64
CA VAL A 202 16.32 -14.69 -1.41
C VAL A 202 15.01 -14.94 -2.17
N ASP A 203 13.87 -14.75 -1.52
CA ASP A 203 12.55 -15.00 -2.14
C ASP A 203 12.23 -14.02 -3.27
N SER A 204 12.54 -12.74 -3.08
CA SER A 204 12.36 -11.70 -4.11
C SER A 204 13.31 -11.94 -5.29
N LEU A 205 14.59 -12.20 -5.01
CA LEU A 205 15.58 -12.48 -6.05
C LEU A 205 15.22 -13.72 -6.87
N ALA A 206 14.88 -14.83 -6.22
CA ALA A 206 14.46 -16.06 -6.90
C ALA A 206 13.18 -15.83 -7.73
N THR A 207 12.21 -15.10 -7.18
CA THR A 207 10.97 -14.74 -7.88
C THR A 207 11.25 -13.91 -9.13
N GLY A 208 12.11 -12.91 -9.04
CA GLY A 208 12.46 -12.05 -10.17
C GLY A 208 13.23 -12.81 -11.26
N LEU A 209 14.18 -13.67 -10.88
CA LEU A 209 14.93 -14.51 -11.82
C LEU A 209 14.00 -15.51 -12.53
N ARG A 210 13.06 -16.11 -11.81
CA ARG A 210 11.99 -16.93 -12.40
C ARG A 210 11.19 -16.12 -13.41
N THR A 211 10.67 -14.95 -13.03
CA THR A 211 9.86 -14.11 -13.91
C THR A 211 10.64 -13.64 -15.14
N LYS A 212 11.94 -13.33 -15.00
CA LYS A 212 12.82 -13.02 -16.14
C LYS A 212 12.90 -14.21 -17.11
N GLY A 213 13.06 -15.42 -16.60
CA GLY A 213 13.05 -16.63 -17.44
C GLY A 213 11.73 -16.81 -18.18
N GLU A 214 10.59 -16.54 -17.53
CA GLU A 214 9.26 -16.64 -18.14
C GLU A 214 9.08 -15.63 -19.28
N ILE A 215 9.52 -14.39 -19.06
CA ILE A 215 9.54 -13.33 -20.10
C ILE A 215 10.41 -13.77 -21.27
N LEU A 216 11.65 -14.17 -21.02
CA LEU A 216 12.60 -14.54 -22.08
C LEU A 216 12.13 -15.74 -22.90
N GLU A 217 11.54 -16.73 -22.24
CA GLU A 217 10.94 -17.89 -22.92
C GLU A 217 9.77 -17.47 -23.81
N LEU A 218 8.88 -16.63 -23.29
CA LEU A 218 7.76 -16.08 -24.06
C LEU A 218 8.24 -15.26 -25.26
N LEU A 219 9.39 -14.59 -25.14
CA LEU A 219 10.03 -13.85 -26.23
C LEU A 219 10.85 -14.72 -27.19
N GLY A 220 10.93 -16.03 -26.98
CA GLY A 220 11.69 -16.96 -27.83
C GLY A 220 13.21 -16.94 -27.58
N ARG A 221 13.67 -16.30 -26.51
CA ARG A 221 15.09 -16.19 -26.11
C ARG A 221 15.47 -17.38 -25.22
N GLY A 222 15.35 -18.59 -25.75
CA GLY A 222 15.43 -19.84 -24.98
C GLY A 222 16.72 -20.05 -24.18
N ALA A 223 17.88 -19.71 -24.75
CA ALA A 223 19.17 -19.84 -24.07
C ALA A 223 19.26 -18.93 -22.82
N GLU A 224 18.78 -17.69 -22.94
CA GLU A 224 18.77 -16.72 -21.84
C GLU A 224 17.71 -17.08 -20.79
N ALA A 225 16.57 -17.63 -21.24
CA ALA A 225 15.54 -18.13 -20.33
C ALA A 225 16.07 -19.26 -19.44
N ILE A 226 16.77 -20.23 -20.03
CA ILE A 226 17.42 -21.32 -19.29
C ILE A 226 18.38 -20.76 -18.25
N SER A 227 19.26 -19.81 -18.65
CA SER A 227 20.21 -19.19 -17.73
C SER A 227 19.51 -18.49 -16.55
N ALA A 228 18.46 -17.70 -16.82
CA ALA A 228 17.71 -17.03 -15.77
C ALA A 228 17.05 -18.00 -14.79
N TYR A 229 16.46 -19.09 -15.29
CA TYR A 229 15.87 -20.13 -14.43
C TYR A 229 16.90 -20.91 -13.61
N GLU A 230 18.08 -21.19 -14.17
CA GLU A 230 19.17 -21.83 -13.43
C GLU A 230 19.67 -20.94 -12.29
N MET A 231 19.81 -19.64 -12.54
CA MET A 231 20.12 -18.67 -11.50
C MET A 231 19.00 -18.66 -10.42
N ALA A 232 17.73 -18.72 -10.83
CA ALA A 232 16.61 -18.80 -9.88
C ALA A 232 16.70 -20.04 -8.98
N LEU A 233 17.01 -21.22 -9.55
CA LEU A 233 17.17 -22.48 -8.82
C LEU A 233 18.40 -22.48 -7.91
N ALA A 234 19.48 -21.81 -8.31
CA ALA A 234 20.67 -21.65 -7.48
C ALA A 234 20.38 -20.79 -6.23
N VAL A 235 19.53 -19.76 -6.37
CA VAL A 235 19.09 -18.92 -5.25
C VAL A 235 18.08 -19.64 -4.38
N ASN A 236 17.07 -20.28 -4.98
CA ASN A 236 16.05 -21.06 -4.28
C ASN A 236 15.65 -22.31 -5.09
N PRO A 237 16.11 -23.51 -4.70
CA PRO A 237 15.75 -24.75 -5.39
C PRO A 237 14.24 -25.05 -5.44
N LYS A 238 13.44 -24.44 -4.56
CA LYS A 238 11.97 -24.61 -4.47
C LYS A 238 11.18 -23.60 -5.30
N VAL A 239 11.83 -22.79 -6.14
CA VAL A 239 11.16 -21.77 -6.98
C VAL A 239 10.29 -22.34 -8.12
N GLY A 240 10.27 -23.67 -8.30
CA GLY A 240 9.26 -24.35 -9.13
C GLY A 240 9.55 -24.43 -10.64
N VAL A 241 10.77 -24.15 -11.09
CA VAL A 241 11.12 -24.12 -12.54
C VAL A 241 11.98 -25.29 -13.02
N ALA A 242 12.36 -26.23 -12.15
CA ALA A 242 13.28 -27.33 -12.51
C ALA A 242 12.81 -28.15 -13.72
N ALA A 243 11.54 -28.55 -13.73
CA ALA A 243 10.96 -29.30 -14.86
C ALA A 243 10.91 -28.47 -16.15
N ARG A 244 10.69 -27.15 -16.02
CA ARG A 244 10.64 -26.21 -17.16
C ARG A 244 12.02 -26.08 -17.80
N VAL A 245 13.07 -25.95 -17.01
CA VAL A 245 14.47 -25.92 -17.48
C VAL A 245 14.83 -27.20 -18.23
N ALA A 246 14.52 -28.37 -17.66
CA ALA A 246 14.81 -29.66 -18.29
C ALA A 246 14.14 -29.80 -19.67
N LYS A 247 12.89 -29.35 -19.80
CA LYS A 247 12.16 -29.34 -21.07
C LYS A 247 12.82 -28.42 -22.09
N LEU A 248 13.17 -27.18 -21.72
CA LEU A 248 13.79 -26.23 -22.63
C LEU A 248 15.17 -26.69 -23.12
N LYS A 249 16.00 -27.26 -22.24
CA LYS A 249 17.29 -27.83 -22.63
C LYS A 249 17.17 -28.96 -23.64
N LYS A 250 16.16 -29.84 -23.46
CA LYS A 250 15.89 -30.92 -24.41
C LYS A 250 15.48 -30.37 -25.78
N LEU A 251 14.67 -29.32 -25.82
CA LEU A 251 14.26 -28.66 -27.06
C LEU A 251 15.39 -27.92 -27.77
N ALA A 252 16.40 -27.43 -27.03
CA ALA A 252 17.57 -26.76 -27.61
C ALA A 252 18.64 -27.73 -28.11
N ALA A 253 18.62 -28.98 -27.66
CA ALA A 253 19.58 -30.02 -28.02
C ALA A 253 19.14 -30.94 -29.17
N GLY A 254 17.87 -30.83 -29.60
CA GLY A 254 17.30 -31.54 -30.76
C GLY A 254 17.01 -30.59 -31.89
#